data_AF-A0A3A6RBB9-F1
#
_entry.id   AF-A0A3A6RBB9-F1
#
_cell.length_a   1.000
_cell.length_b   1.000
_cell.length_c   1.000
_cell.angle_alpha   90.00
_cell.angle_beta   90.00
_cell.angle_gamma   90.00
#
_symmetry.space_group_name_H-M   'P 1'
#
loop_
_entity.id
_entity.type
_entity.pdbx_description
1 polymer ?
#
loop_
_entity_poly.entity_id
_entity_poly.type
_entity_poly.pdbx_seq_one_letter_code
_entity_poly.pdbx_strand_id
1 'polypeptide(L)'
;MAYSHIMGFMYEAGRAVGEFSDEEPHALPVTLAEIVHGYVQEYYWLDIFLLRRQLKRYLKRFSVGDFVDYYDPPFNQELMFVEHRFDCGLFEFLTALGTHLDKEIGRKRNGLSDVIVSSIFGLFVRKT
;
A
#
# COMPACT_ATOMS: atom_id res chain seq x y z
N MET A 1 7.35 16.26 -3.65
CA MET A 1 7.85 15.81 -2.32
C MET A 1 8.46 14.41 -2.43
N ALA A 2 9.45 14.08 -1.60
CA ALA A 2 10.18 12.80 -1.68
C ALA A 2 9.35 11.56 -1.31
N TYR A 3 8.19 11.75 -0.68
CA TYR A 3 7.35 10.69 -0.12
C TYR A 3 5.87 10.81 -0.53
N SER A 4 5.57 11.48 -1.66
CA SER A 4 4.20 11.77 -2.10
C SER A 4 3.27 10.54 -2.19
N HIS A 5 3.79 9.36 -2.56
CA HIS A 5 2.96 8.15 -2.65
C HIS A 5 2.73 7.52 -1.29
N ILE A 6 3.72 7.54 -0.40
CA ILE A 6 3.50 7.17 1.01
C ILE A 6 2.45 8.11 1.61
N MET A 7 2.58 9.42 1.40
CA MET A 7 1.62 10.39 1.92
C MET A 7 0.20 10.09 1.42
N GLY A 8 0.05 9.93 0.10
CA GLY A 8 -1.25 9.63 -0.51
C GLY A 8 -1.86 8.34 0.03
N PHE A 9 -1.06 7.28 0.19
CA PHE A 9 -1.53 6.04 0.79
C PHE A 9 -1.97 6.23 2.26
N MET A 10 -1.22 7.01 3.05
CA MET A 10 -1.59 7.26 4.45
C MET A 10 -2.90 8.04 4.59
N TYR A 11 -3.18 8.99 3.69
CA TYR A 11 -4.48 9.66 3.64
C TYR A 11 -5.62 8.68 3.33
N GLU A 12 -5.41 7.76 2.39
CA GLU A 12 -6.38 6.71 2.08
C GLU A 12 -6.61 5.76 3.26
N ALA A 13 -5.54 5.35 3.93
CA ALA A 13 -5.62 4.52 5.12
C ALA A 13 -6.37 5.23 6.25
N GLY A 14 -6.07 6.51 6.51
CA GLY A 14 -6.78 7.33 7.50
C GLY A 14 -8.27 7.48 7.18
N ARG A 15 -8.62 7.68 5.91
CA ARG A 15 -10.01 7.72 5.46
C ARG A 15 -10.73 6.38 5.70
N ALA A 16 -10.07 5.26 5.39
CA ALA A 16 -10.65 3.93 5.54
C ALA A 16 -10.93 3.55 7.02
N VAL A 17 -10.10 4.02 7.96
CA VAL A 17 -10.29 3.78 9.40
C VAL A 17 -11.12 4.87 10.11
N GLY A 18 -11.70 5.81 9.35
CA GLY A 18 -12.53 6.88 9.89
C GLY A 18 -11.78 7.90 10.74
N GLU A 19 -10.48 8.13 10.47
CA GLU A 19 -9.68 9.13 11.21
C GLU A 19 -10.19 10.57 10.96
N PHE A 20 -10.88 10.80 9.85
CA PHE A 20 -11.39 12.12 9.45
C PHE A 20 -12.90 12.29 9.65
N SER A 21 -13.58 11.37 10.34
CA SER A 21 -15.02 11.43 10.58
C SER A 21 -15.35 11.81 12.03
N ASP A 22 -16.37 12.65 12.22
CA ASP A 22 -16.91 13.03 13.54
C ASP A 22 -17.92 12.00 14.10
N GLU A 23 -18.30 11.01 13.29
CA GLU A 23 -19.21 9.92 13.68
C GLU A 23 -18.46 8.80 14.41
N GLU A 24 -19.07 8.17 15.43
CA GLU A 24 -18.55 6.93 16.02
C GLU A 24 -18.25 5.93 14.91
N PRO A 25 -17.13 5.19 14.96
CA PRO A 25 -16.74 4.27 13.89
C PRO A 25 -17.80 3.17 13.72
N HIS A 26 -18.78 3.43 12.87
CA HIS A 26 -19.86 2.52 12.53
C HIS A 26 -19.44 1.66 11.34
N ALA A 27 -18.50 0.73 11.57
CA ALA A 27 -18.31 -0.47 10.76
C ALA A 27 -17.15 -1.28 11.36
N LEU A 28 -17.16 -2.59 11.09
CA LEU A 28 -16.05 -3.51 11.37
C LEU A 28 -14.70 -2.88 10.99
N PRO A 29 -13.64 -3.05 11.81
CA PRO A 29 -12.33 -2.45 11.51
C PRO A 29 -11.82 -2.97 10.17
N VAL A 30 -11.66 -2.05 9.20
CA VAL A 30 -11.09 -2.38 7.89
C VAL A 30 -9.63 -2.75 8.09
N THR A 31 -9.25 -3.93 7.63
CA THR A 31 -7.88 -4.44 7.80
C THR A 31 -6.92 -3.77 6.83
N LEU A 32 -5.62 -3.67 7.19
CA LEU A 32 -4.59 -3.16 6.28
C LEU A 32 -4.56 -3.94 4.94
N ALA A 33 -4.84 -5.24 4.98
CA ALA A 33 -4.92 -6.07 3.78
C ALA A 33 -6.02 -5.59 2.82
N GLU A 34 -7.20 -5.25 3.34
CA GLU A 34 -8.34 -4.73 2.56
C GLU A 34 -8.06 -3.34 2.02
N ILE A 35 -7.45 -2.45 2.83
CA ILE A 35 -7.05 -1.11 2.40
C ILE A 35 -6.06 -1.21 1.23
N VAL A 36 -5.03 -2.05 1.36
CA VAL A 36 -4.03 -2.25 0.30
C VAL A 36 -4.66 -2.86 -0.95
N HIS A 37 -5.57 -3.82 -0.78
CA HIS A 37 -6.28 -4.42 -1.90
C HIS A 37 -7.09 -3.36 -2.66
N GLY A 38 -7.91 -2.56 -1.97
CA GLY A 38 -8.68 -1.46 -2.56
C GLY A 38 -7.80 -0.46 -3.30
N TYR A 39 -6.72 -0.01 -2.65
CA TYR A 39 -5.74 0.90 -3.26
C TYR A 39 -5.16 0.32 -4.57
N VAL A 40 -4.77 -0.96 -4.60
CA VAL A 40 -4.21 -1.58 -5.81
C VAL A 40 -5.24 -1.74 -6.94
N GLN A 41 -6.51 -1.88 -6.62
CA GLN A 41 -7.57 -1.92 -7.64
C GLN A 41 -7.85 -0.53 -8.23
N GLU A 42 -7.87 0.51 -7.41
CA GLU A 42 -8.20 1.88 -7.84
C GLU A 42 -7.05 2.60 -8.57
N TYR A 43 -5.80 2.34 -8.16
CA TYR A 43 -4.64 3.08 -8.65
C TYR A 43 -3.90 2.36 -9.81
N TYR A 44 -3.22 3.17 -10.63
CA TYR A 44 -2.43 2.67 -11.75
C TYR A 44 -1.19 1.92 -11.28
N TRP A 45 -0.70 1.03 -12.14
CA TRP A 45 0.53 0.25 -11.90
C TRP A 45 1.73 1.10 -11.50
N LEU A 46 1.89 2.28 -12.11
CA LEU A 46 2.99 3.18 -11.82
C LEU A 46 2.95 3.67 -10.36
N ASP A 47 1.77 4.08 -9.87
CA ASP A 47 1.59 4.54 -8.50
C ASP A 47 1.91 3.45 -7.48
N ILE A 48 1.46 2.23 -7.75
CA ILE A 48 1.73 1.06 -6.90
C ILE A 48 3.24 0.78 -6.84
N PHE A 49 3.94 0.84 -7.99
CA PHE A 49 5.38 0.64 -8.02
C PHE A 49 6.15 1.77 -7.33
N LEU A 50 5.71 3.01 -7.49
CA LEU A 50 6.33 4.17 -6.84
C LEU A 50 6.11 4.15 -5.33
N LEU A 51 4.93 3.76 -4.85
CA LEU A 51 4.65 3.52 -3.43
C LEU A 51 5.60 2.46 -2.86
N ARG A 52 5.68 1.29 -3.49
CA ARG A 52 6.60 0.22 -3.09
C ARG A 52 8.06 0.71 -3.03
N ARG A 53 8.49 1.47 -4.04
CA ARG A 53 9.86 2.01 -4.10
C ARG A 53 10.12 3.01 -2.99
N GLN A 54 9.19 3.94 -2.75
CA GLN A 54 9.31 4.92 -1.68
C GLN A 54 9.36 4.23 -0.32
N LEU A 55 8.48 3.26 -0.07
CA LEU A 55 8.43 2.48 1.17
C LEU A 55 9.76 1.77 1.47
N LYS A 56 10.29 1.01 0.49
CA LYS A 56 11.57 0.32 0.65
C LYS A 56 12.73 1.28 0.90
N ARG A 57 12.74 2.42 0.21
CA ARG A 57 13.78 3.45 0.39
C ARG A 57 13.66 4.12 1.76
N TYR A 58 12.45 4.38 2.22
CA TYR A 58 12.16 4.99 3.50
C TYR A 58 12.63 4.08 4.64
N LEU A 59 12.16 2.83 4.68
CA LEU A 59 12.58 1.85 5.67
C LEU A 59 14.10 1.68 5.68
N LYS A 60 14.73 1.48 4.51
CA LYS A 60 16.20 1.35 4.44
C LYS A 60 16.96 2.54 5.04
N ARG A 61 16.40 3.74 4.97
CA ARG A 61 17.09 4.97 5.40
C ARG A 61 16.86 5.29 6.87
N PHE A 62 15.68 4.97 7.39
CA PHE A 62 15.22 5.47 8.69
C PHE A 62 14.84 4.37 9.68
N SER A 63 14.92 3.09 9.30
CA SER A 63 14.77 2.00 10.25
C SER A 63 16.05 1.83 11.08
N VAL A 64 15.91 1.78 12.41
CA VAL A 64 16.97 1.41 13.34
C VAL A 64 16.50 0.18 14.12
N GLY A 65 16.97 -1.00 13.71
CA GLY A 65 16.41 -2.26 14.20
C GLY A 65 14.94 -2.40 13.78
N ASP A 66 14.06 -2.64 14.75
CA ASP A 66 12.61 -2.82 14.56
C ASP A 66 11.81 -1.53 14.78
N PHE A 67 12.46 -0.37 14.65
CA PHE A 67 11.85 0.94 14.88
C PHE A 67 12.09 1.89 13.70
N VAL A 68 11.17 2.84 13.52
CA VAL A 68 11.31 3.99 12.62
C VAL A 68 11.37 5.24 13.46
N ASP A 69 12.30 6.13 13.17
CA ASP A 69 12.37 7.43 13.84
C ASP A 69 11.21 8.35 13.37
N TYR A 70 10.35 8.74 14.32
CA TYR A 70 9.21 9.63 14.10
C TYR A 70 9.62 11.06 13.72
N TYR A 71 10.89 11.45 13.96
CA TYR A 71 11.40 12.76 13.59
C TYR A 71 11.74 12.89 12.09
N ASP A 72 11.64 11.80 11.32
CA ASP A 72 11.97 11.78 9.90
C ASP A 72 10.74 11.93 8.97
N PRO A 73 10.83 12.74 7.89
CA PRO A 73 9.75 12.90 6.93
C PRO A 73 9.41 11.58 6.22
N PRO A 74 8.12 11.24 6.03
CA PRO A 74 6.97 12.15 6.12
C PRO A 74 6.26 12.22 7.48
N PHE A 75 6.69 11.45 8.48
CA PHE A 75 5.96 11.31 9.74
C PHE A 75 6.33 12.38 10.79
N ASN A 76 7.23 13.29 10.40
CA ASN A 76 7.60 14.46 11.18
C ASN A 76 6.53 15.55 11.09
N GLN A 77 5.53 15.48 11.96
CA GLN A 77 4.43 16.46 12.12
C GLN A 77 3.42 16.55 10.96
N GLU A 78 3.80 16.34 9.70
CA GLU A 78 2.86 16.40 8.55
C GLU A 78 1.94 15.17 8.46
N LEU A 79 2.44 13.97 8.77
CA LEU A 79 1.65 12.75 8.93
C LEU A 79 1.89 12.16 10.31
N MET A 80 1.04 12.50 11.27
CA MET A 80 1.05 11.78 12.54
C MET A 80 0.44 10.38 12.33
N PHE A 81 1.25 9.35 12.53
CA PHE A 81 0.77 7.97 12.57
C PHE A 81 0.08 7.69 13.90
N VAL A 82 -1.11 7.09 13.84
CA VAL A 82 -1.95 6.84 15.02
C VAL A 82 -1.97 5.34 15.31
N GLU A 83 -1.05 4.89 16.18
CA GLU A 83 -0.81 3.46 16.44
C GLU A 83 -2.08 2.70 16.86
N HIS A 84 -2.92 3.29 17.71
CA HIS A 84 -4.14 2.65 18.22
C HIS A 84 -5.22 2.41 17.17
N ARG A 85 -5.13 3.04 15.98
CA ARG A 85 -6.06 2.78 14.87
C ARG A 85 -5.71 1.53 14.08
N PHE A 86 -4.45 1.11 14.14
CA PHE A 86 -3.92 -0.02 13.38
C PHE A 86 -3.39 -1.15 14.28
N ASP A 87 -3.52 -1.01 15.61
CA ASP A 87 -3.04 -1.93 16.64
C ASP A 87 -1.57 -2.36 16.46
N CYS A 88 -0.73 -1.47 15.91
CA CYS A 88 0.69 -1.73 15.65
C CYS A 88 1.51 -0.44 15.58
N GLY A 89 2.83 -0.57 15.74
CA GLY A 89 3.77 0.54 15.59
C GLY A 89 4.02 0.91 14.12
N LEU A 90 4.55 2.11 13.85
CA LEU A 90 4.81 2.59 12.49
C LEU A 90 5.73 1.65 11.68
N PHE A 91 6.77 1.10 12.29
CA PHE A 91 7.67 0.14 11.63
C PHE A 91 6.92 -1.13 11.18
N GLU A 92 6.12 -1.70 12.07
CA GLU A 92 5.32 -2.90 11.81
C GLU A 92 4.30 -2.63 10.72
N PHE A 93 3.60 -1.50 10.79
CA PHE A 93 2.64 -1.05 9.79
C PHE A 93 3.28 -0.95 8.40
N LEU A 94 4.41 -0.24 8.28
CA LEU A 94 5.10 -0.04 7.01
C LEU A 94 5.66 -1.35 6.43
N THR A 95 6.12 -2.27 7.30
CA THR A 95 6.62 -3.59 6.89
C THR A 95 5.47 -4.49 6.41
N ALA A 96 4.34 -4.48 7.12
CA ALA A 96 3.13 -5.17 6.72
C ALA A 96 2.58 -4.64 5.40
N LEU A 97 2.51 -3.31 5.24
CA LEU A 97 2.13 -2.64 3.99
C LEU A 97 2.99 -3.12 2.83
N GLY A 98 4.32 -3.17 3.00
CA GLY A 98 5.24 -3.65 1.98
C GLY A 98 4.98 -5.11 1.59
N THR A 99 4.65 -5.94 2.57
CA THR A 99 4.31 -7.35 2.36
C THR A 99 3.00 -7.52 1.60
N HIS A 100 1.96 -6.75 1.94
CA HIS A 100 0.68 -6.77 1.24
C HIS A 100 0.80 -6.22 -0.19
N LEU A 101 1.55 -5.14 -0.38
CA LEU A 101 1.84 -4.60 -1.72
C LEU A 101 2.58 -5.60 -2.60
N ASP A 102 3.60 -6.28 -2.08
CA ASP A 102 4.36 -7.27 -2.85
C ASP A 102 3.46 -8.46 -3.27
N LYS A 103 2.51 -8.87 -2.42
CA LYS A 103 1.51 -9.90 -2.75
C LYS A 103 0.56 -9.44 -3.86
N GLU A 104 0.00 -8.24 -3.74
CA GLU A 104 -0.95 -7.69 -4.73
C GLU A 104 -0.30 -7.39 -6.08
N ILE A 105 0.94 -6.88 -6.08
CA ILE A 105 1.74 -6.72 -7.31
C ILE A 105 1.97 -8.08 -7.99
N GLY A 106 2.24 -9.13 -7.21
CA GLY A 106 2.36 -10.50 -7.70
C GLY A 106 1.08 -10.99 -8.37
N ARG A 107 -0.08 -10.80 -7.72
CA ARG A 107 -1.41 -11.15 -8.26
C ARG A 107 -1.70 -10.41 -9.56
N LYS A 108 -1.53 -9.08 -9.57
CA LYS A 108 -1.80 -8.24 -10.75
C LYS A 108 -0.89 -8.61 -11.92
N ARG A 109 0.38 -8.96 -11.66
CA ARG A 109 1.32 -9.42 -12.69
C ARG A 109 0.90 -10.77 -13.28
N ASN A 110 0.52 -11.72 -12.44
CA ASN A 110 0.12 -13.05 -12.88
C ASN A 110 -1.16 -12.98 -13.74
N GLY A 111 -2.13 -12.15 -13.34
CA GLY A 111 -3.32 -11.91 -14.16
C GLY A 111 -2.99 -11.32 -15.53
N LEU A 112 -2.05 -10.37 -15.62
CA LEU A 112 -1.59 -9.84 -16.91
C LEU A 112 -0.91 -10.91 -17.77
N SER A 113 -0.06 -11.76 -17.18
CA SER A 113 0.55 -12.86 -17.94
C SER A 113 -0.49 -13.85 -18.46
N ASP A 114 -1.52 -14.18 -17.67
CA ASP A 114 -2.58 -15.09 -18.08
C ASP A 114 -3.39 -14.52 -19.27
N VAL A 115 -3.65 -13.22 -19.27
CA VAL A 115 -4.30 -12.51 -20.39
C VAL A 115 -3.43 -12.50 -21.65
N ILE A 116 -2.11 -12.28 -21.51
CA ILE A 116 -1.18 -12.28 -22.65
C ILE A 116 -1.07 -13.69 -23.24
N VAL A 117 -0.90 -14.71 -22.40
CA VAL A 117 -0.80 -16.12 -22.82
C VAL A 117 -2.09 -16.54 -23.53
N SER A 118 -3.26 -16.27 -22.95
CA SER A 118 -4.54 -16.60 -23.58
C SER A 118 -4.77 -15.86 -24.91
N SER A 119 -4.33 -14.60 -25.03
CA SER A 119 -4.42 -13.84 -26.29
C SER A 119 -3.52 -14.40 -27.39
N ILE A 120 -2.28 -14.81 -27.07
CA ILE A 120 -1.36 -15.43 -28.02
C ILE A 120 -1.90 -16.79 -28.47
N PHE A 121 -2.38 -17.62 -27.53
CA PHE A 121 -2.99 -18.92 -27.87
C PHE A 121 -4.26 -18.75 -28.71
N GLY A 122 -5.12 -17.78 -28.39
CA GLY A 122 -6.32 -17.49 -29.18
C GLY A 122 -6.01 -17.04 -30.62
N LEU A 123 -4.91 -16.29 -30.82
CA LEU A 123 -4.40 -15.94 -32.15
C LEU A 123 -3.83 -17.13 -32.91
N PHE A 124 -3.21 -18.09 -32.20
CA PHE A 124 -2.61 -19.27 -32.80
C PHE A 124 -3.66 -20.31 -33.23
N VAL A 125 -4.70 -20.52 -32.42
CA VAL A 125 -5.78 -21.48 -32.70
C VAL A 125 -6.67 -21.03 -33.87
N ARG A 126 -6.81 -19.72 -34.11
CA ARG A 126 -7.66 -19.19 -35.18
C ARG A 126 -7.03 -19.27 -36.59
N LYS A 127 -5.80 -19.76 -36.72
CA LYS A 127 -5.03 -19.85 -37.99
C LYS A 127 -4.90 -21.26 -38.56
N THR A 128 -5.56 -22.25 -37.98
CA THR A 128 -5.68 -23.63 -38.48
C THR A 128 -7.12 -23.92 -38.86
#